data_AF-A0A527ZE80-F1
#
_entry.id   AF-A0A527ZE80-F1
#
_cell.length_a   1.000
_cell.length_b   1.000
_cell.length_c   1.000
_cell.angle_alpha   90.00
_cell.angle_beta   90.00
_cell.angle_gamma   90.00
#
_symmetry.space_group_name_H-M   'P 1'
#
loop_
_entity.id
_entity.type
_entity.pdbx_description
1 polymer ?
#
loop_
_entity_poly.entity_id
_entity_poly.type
_entity_poly.pdbx_seq_one_letter_code
_entity_poly.pdbx_strand_id
1 'polypeptide(L)'
;MCDPLVTPSEWFPDCTEEALEPHLHWLTPRLISPATGRLILPIQSFLVRTSHHTILVDSCVGNDKTCAYFPHWHRRNDGTFLARLANAGVAPEQIDYVLCTHLH
;
A
#
# COMPACT_ATOMS: atom_id res chain seq x y z
N MET A 1 -4.25 5.08 -6.92
CA MET A 1 -5.09 5.18 -5.71
C MET A 1 -5.09 3.79 -5.08
N CYS A 2 -5.00 3.66 -3.76
CA CYS A 2 -5.17 2.33 -3.14
C CYS A 2 -6.66 2.04 -3.05
N ASP A 3 -7.08 0.91 -3.62
CA ASP A 3 -8.48 0.52 -3.58
C ASP A 3 -8.89 0.17 -2.13
N PRO A 4 -10.10 0.56 -1.69
CA PRO A 4 -10.58 0.21 -0.36
C PRO A 4 -10.66 -1.31 -0.19
N LEU A 5 -10.09 -1.83 0.90
CA LEU A 5 -9.88 -3.27 1.07
C LEU A 5 -11.06 -3.95 1.78
N VAL A 6 -11.14 -3.76 3.10
CA VAL A 6 -12.11 -4.38 4.02
C VAL A 6 -12.68 -3.31 4.95
N THR A 7 -13.81 -3.56 5.60
CA THR A 7 -14.32 -2.65 6.63
C THR A 7 -13.43 -2.68 7.88
N PRO A 8 -13.47 -1.64 8.72
CA PRO A 8 -12.77 -1.66 10.01
C PRO A 8 -13.12 -2.87 10.87
N SER A 9 -14.39 -3.27 10.93
CA SER A 9 -14.86 -4.38 11.76
C SER A 9 -14.42 -5.76 11.26
N GLU A 10 -14.21 -5.92 9.95
CA GLU A 10 -13.67 -7.16 9.37
C GLU A 10 -12.21 -7.40 9.79
N TRP A 11 -11.45 -6.33 10.05
CA TRP A 11 -10.03 -6.43 10.40
C TRP A 11 -9.76 -6.26 11.89
N PHE A 12 -10.51 -5.38 12.55
CA PHE A 12 -10.41 -5.06 13.97
C PHE A 12 -11.73 -5.50 14.64
N PRO A 13 -11.79 -6.70 15.23
CA PRO A 13 -13.03 -7.27 15.78
C PRO A 13 -13.73 -6.37 16.81
N ASP A 14 -12.97 -5.55 17.53
CA ASP A 14 -13.49 -4.64 18.56
C ASP A 14 -13.90 -3.25 18.01
N CYS A 15 -13.74 -3.02 16.70
CA CYS A 15 -14.15 -1.78 16.05
C CYS A 15 -15.65 -1.81 15.74
N THR A 16 -16.48 -1.60 16.77
CA THR A 16 -17.92 -1.41 16.58
C THR A 16 -18.22 -0.05 15.93
N GLU A 17 -19.44 0.10 15.43
CA GLU A 17 -19.88 1.37 14.83
C GLU A 17 -19.85 2.51 15.84
N GLU A 18 -20.28 2.26 17.08
CA GLU A 18 -20.26 3.24 18.18
C GLU A 18 -18.83 3.66 18.57
N ALA A 19 -17.86 2.74 18.47
CA ALA A 19 -16.46 3.05 18.72
C ALA A 19 -15.85 3.84 17.56
N LEU A 20 -16.32 3.64 16.33
CA LEU A 20 -15.80 4.29 15.13
C LEU A 20 -16.37 5.70 14.91
N GLU A 21 -17.67 5.89 15.19
CA GLU A 21 -18.42 7.11 14.91
C GLU A 21 -17.72 8.40 15.37
N PRO A 22 -17.18 8.50 16.60
CA PRO A 22 -16.50 9.71 17.08
C PRO A 22 -15.25 10.08 16.26
N HIS A 23 -14.67 9.14 15.53
CA HIS A 23 -13.41 9.27 14.81
C HIS A 23 -13.58 9.47 13.30
N LEU A 24 -14.80 9.33 12.77
CA LEU A 24 -15.07 9.44 11.32
C LEU A 24 -14.60 10.78 10.72
N HIS A 25 -14.66 11.86 11.49
CA HIS A 25 -14.28 13.21 11.05
C HIS A 25 -12.82 13.35 10.60
N TRP A 26 -11.89 12.55 11.14
CA TRP A 26 -10.48 12.56 10.73
C TRP A 26 -10.07 11.34 9.92
N LEU A 27 -10.82 10.24 10.03
CA LEU A 27 -10.62 9.02 9.25
C LEU A 27 -11.14 9.17 7.82
N THR A 28 -12.25 9.86 7.61
CA THR A 28 -12.81 10.10 6.27
C THR A 28 -12.29 11.44 5.69
N PRO A 29 -12.12 11.54 4.36
CA PRO A 29 -12.27 10.48 3.35
C PRO A 29 -10.98 9.70 3.08
N ARG A 30 -9.91 9.94 3.85
CA ARG A 30 -8.53 9.53 3.49
C ARG A 30 -8.18 8.11 3.91
N LEU A 31 -8.64 7.67 5.07
CA LEU A 31 -8.33 6.37 5.68
C LEU A 31 -9.52 5.43 5.63
N ILE A 32 -10.74 5.97 5.52
CA ILE A 32 -11.98 5.22 5.25
C ILE A 32 -12.69 5.86 4.07
N SER A 33 -13.06 5.03 3.09
CA SER A 33 -13.82 5.46 1.93
C SER A 33 -15.25 5.81 2.33
N PRO A 34 -15.72 7.06 2.10
CA PRO A 34 -17.09 7.44 2.44
C PRO A 34 -18.13 6.71 1.57
N ALA A 35 -17.74 6.20 0.41
CA ALA A 35 -18.63 5.49 -0.51
C ALA A 35 -18.86 4.01 -0.13
N THR A 36 -17.89 3.39 0.55
CA THR A 36 -17.90 1.93 0.81
C THR A 36 -17.74 1.57 2.28
N GLY A 37 -17.37 2.50 3.15
CA GLY A 37 -17.04 2.24 4.55
C GLY A 37 -15.75 1.42 4.75
N ARG A 38 -15.01 1.15 3.67
CA ARG A 38 -13.80 0.32 3.70
C ARG A 38 -12.53 1.12 3.92
N LEU A 39 -11.55 0.48 4.55
CA LEU A 39 -10.23 1.02 4.84
C LEU A 39 -9.45 1.27 3.56
N ILE A 40 -8.84 2.46 3.48
CA ILE A 40 -7.87 2.86 2.46
C ILE A 40 -6.49 2.79 3.12
N LEU A 41 -5.73 1.75 2.79
CA LEU A 41 -4.39 1.57 3.34
C LEU A 41 -3.32 1.88 2.28
N PRO A 42 -2.33 2.72 2.60
CA PRO A 42 -1.20 2.94 1.71
C PRO A 42 -0.31 1.70 1.70
N ILE A 43 -0.22 1.05 0.54
CA ILE A 43 0.81 0.06 0.26
C ILE A 43 1.86 0.73 -0.62
N GLN A 44 3.03 0.99 -0.05
CA GLN A 44 4.05 1.84 -0.65
C GLN A 44 5.47 1.42 -0.27
N SER A 45 6.41 1.75 -1.15
CA SER A 45 7.85 1.61 -0.90
C SER A 45 8.42 2.91 -0.37
N PHE A 46 9.53 2.82 0.34
CA PHE A 46 10.37 3.97 0.66
C PHE A 46 11.67 3.90 -0.12
N LEU A 47 12.10 5.05 -0.62
CA LEU A 47 13.40 5.20 -1.25
C LEU A 47 14.32 5.96 -0.30
N VAL A 48 15.41 5.33 0.11
CA VAL A 48 16.42 5.93 0.98
C VAL A 48 17.67 6.20 0.15
N ARG A 49 18.07 7.47 0.06
CA ARG A 49 19.31 7.88 -0.60
C ARG A 49 20.32 8.34 0.44
N THR A 50 21.51 7.77 0.36
CA THR A 50 22.68 8.18 1.14
C THR A 50 23.74 8.75 0.20
N SER A 51 24.89 9.17 0.72
CA SER A 51 26.04 9.56 -0.11
C SER A 51 26.63 8.41 -0.92
N HIS A 52 26.31 7.15 -0.59
CA HIS A 52 26.95 5.97 -1.17
C HIS A 52 25.97 5.04 -1.88
N HIS A 53 24.72 4.98 -1.42
CA HIS A 53 23.75 3.98 -1.85
C HIS A 53 22.35 4.54 -2.02
N THR A 54 21.62 3.94 -2.96
CA THR A 54 20.17 4.04 -3.16
C THR A 54 19.53 2.72 -2.73
N ILE A 55 18.71 2.78 -1.68
CA ILE A 55 18.07 1.62 -1.08
C ILE A 55 16.56 1.71 -1.30
N LEU A 56 15.97 0.65 -1.85
CA LEU A 56 14.52 0.48 -1.92
C LEU A 56 14.07 -0.35 -0.72
N VAL A 57 13.20 0.21 0.12
CA VAL A 57 12.55 -0.51 1.21
C VAL A 57 11.19 -1.00 0.71
N ASP A 58 11.07 -2.33 0.66
CA ASP A 58 9.95 -3.12 0.11
C ASP A 58 9.64 -2.86 -1.37
N SER A 59 9.27 -3.92 -2.10
CA SER A 59 8.68 -3.83 -3.45
C SER A 59 7.16 -4.04 -3.44
N CYS A 60 6.56 -4.06 -2.25
CA CYS A 60 5.13 -4.10 -1.99
C CYS A 60 4.42 -5.31 -2.63
N VAL A 61 3.36 -5.04 -3.42
CA VAL A 61 2.48 -6.07 -3.96
C VAL A 61 3.19 -6.87 -5.05
N GLY A 62 4.04 -6.23 -5.86
CA GLY A 62 4.64 -6.81 -7.05
C GLY A 62 3.61 -7.09 -8.16
N ASN A 63 4.13 -7.26 -9.38
CA ASN A 63 3.36 -7.78 -10.49
C ASN A 63 3.42 -9.31 -10.52
N ASP A 64 2.46 -9.92 -11.24
CA ASP A 64 2.36 -11.33 -11.59
C ASP A 64 2.19 -12.31 -10.40
N LYS A 65 2.08 -11.80 -9.18
CA LYS A 65 1.87 -12.66 -8.00
C LYS A 65 0.48 -13.28 -7.97
N THR A 66 0.40 -14.47 -7.38
CA THR A 66 -0.87 -15.09 -7.04
C THR A 66 -1.35 -14.56 -5.68
N CYS A 67 -2.46 -13.82 -5.67
CA CYS A 67 -3.10 -13.33 -4.44
C CYS A 67 -4.61 -13.60 -4.49
N ALA A 68 -5.10 -14.66 -3.85
CA ALA A 68 -6.52 -15.04 -3.96
C ALA A 68 -7.46 -14.09 -3.19
N TYR A 69 -7.00 -13.56 -2.07
CA TYR A 69 -7.83 -12.78 -1.14
C TYR A 69 -8.09 -11.34 -1.57
N PHE A 70 -7.21 -10.77 -2.39
CA PHE A 70 -7.33 -9.39 -2.88
C PHE A 70 -7.32 -9.38 -4.41
N PRO A 71 -8.50 -9.38 -5.07
CA PRO A 71 -8.60 -9.44 -6.52
C PRO A 71 -7.79 -8.35 -7.24
N HIS A 72 -7.75 -7.13 -6.68
CA HIS A 72 -6.97 -6.01 -7.22
C HIS A 72 -5.44 -6.21 -7.13
N TRP A 73 -4.98 -7.18 -6.34
CA TRP A 73 -3.56 -7.54 -6.20
C TRP A 73 -3.20 -8.81 -6.95
N HIS A 74 -4.20 -9.62 -7.32
CA HIS A 74 -4.03 -10.87 -8.04
C HIS A 74 -3.54 -10.59 -9.46
N ARG A 75 -2.40 -11.20 -9.84
CA ARG A 75 -1.86 -11.15 -11.21
C ARG A 75 -1.82 -9.74 -11.80
N ARG A 76 -1.53 -8.75 -10.96
CA ARG A 76 -1.30 -7.38 -11.41
C ARG A 76 -0.21 -7.39 -12.46
N ASN A 77 -0.40 -6.67 -13.55
CA ASN A 77 0.58 -6.57 -14.62
C ASN A 77 0.66 -5.14 -15.15
N ASP A 78 0.32 -4.17 -14.31
CA ASP A 78 0.35 -2.76 -14.65
C ASP A 78 1.75 -2.14 -14.45
N GLY A 79 2.07 -1.10 -15.21
CA GLY A 79 3.37 -0.41 -15.12
C GLY A 79 3.47 0.60 -13.96
N THR A 80 2.49 0.66 -13.06
CA THR A 80 2.34 1.79 -12.12
C THR A 80 3.51 1.88 -11.15
N PHE A 81 4.01 0.75 -10.66
CA PHE A 81 5.13 0.74 -9.70
C PHE A 81 6.40 1.33 -10.31
N LEU A 82 6.81 0.81 -11.48
CA LEU A 82 8.00 1.29 -12.18
C LEU A 82 7.85 2.74 -12.64
N ALA A 83 6.66 3.15 -13.10
CA ALA A 83 6.40 4.54 -13.45
C ALA A 83 6.52 5.49 -12.24
N ARG A 84 6.07 5.06 -11.06
CA ARG A 84 6.22 5.83 -9.81
C ARG A 84 7.66 5.90 -9.33
N LEU A 85 8.42 4.81 -9.45
CA LEU A 85 9.85 4.80 -9.14
C LEU A 85 10.62 5.76 -10.05
N ALA A 86 10.33 5.74 -11.36
CA ALA A 86 10.89 6.67 -12.33
C ALA A 86 10.51 8.13 -12.03
N ASN A 87 9.24 8.40 -11.67
CA ASN A 87 8.80 9.73 -11.24
C ASN A 87 9.48 10.21 -9.95
N ALA A 88 9.94 9.29 -9.08
CA ALA A 88 10.77 9.61 -7.93
C ALA A 88 12.25 9.85 -8.31
N GLY A 89 12.61 9.70 -9.59
CA GLY A 89 13.95 9.94 -10.14
C GLY A 89 14.92 8.77 -9.96
N VAL A 90 14.42 7.53 -9.95
CA VAL A 90 15.24 6.31 -9.88
C VAL A 90 14.78 5.30 -10.91
N ALA A 91 15.72 4.73 -11.66
CA ALA A 91 15.50 3.51 -12.43
C ALA A 91 15.86 2.28 -11.58
N PRO A 92 15.22 1.12 -11.79
CA PRO A 92 15.51 -0.10 -11.03
C PRO A 92 16.99 -0.46 -10.98
N GLU A 93 17.71 -0.25 -12.07
CA GLU A 93 19.14 -0.54 -12.22
C GLU A 93 20.04 0.35 -11.37
N GLN A 94 19.51 1.45 -10.81
CA GLN A 94 20.21 2.35 -9.91
C GLN A 94 20.00 1.99 -8.43
N ILE A 95 19.22 0.96 -8.12
CA ILE A 95 19.01 0.49 -6.76
C ILE A 95 20.14 -0.45 -6.39
N ASP A 96 20.92 -0.09 -5.37
CA ASP A 96 22.02 -0.91 -4.87
C ASP A 96 21.51 -2.06 -4.00
N TYR A 97 20.48 -1.79 -3.18
CA TYR A 97 19.90 -2.76 -2.27
C TYR A 97 18.38 -2.69 -2.25
N VAL A 98 17.74 -3.86 -2.19
CA VAL A 98 16.33 -4.01 -1.86
C VAL A 98 16.23 -4.61 -0.46
N LEU A 99 15.68 -3.83 0.47
CA LEU A 99 15.39 -4.28 1.83
C LEU A 99 13.93 -4.73 1.90
N CYS A 100 13.71 -6.04 1.91
CA CYS A 100 12.40 -6.60 2.25
C CYS A 100 12.28 -6.61 3.78
N THR A 101 11.40 -5.77 4.31
CA THR A 101 11.14 -5.71 5.76
C THR A 101 10.62 -7.05 6.27
N HIS A 102 9.87 -7.77 5.44
CA HIS A 102 9.36 -9.12 5.64
C HIS A 102 8.88 -9.71 4.30
N LEU A 103 8.38 -10.94 4.31
CA LEU A 103 7.82 -11.64 3.13
C LEU A 103 6.40 -12.14 3.43
N HIS A 104 5.40 -11.33 3.10
CA HIS A 104 3.97 -11.68 3.21
C HIS A 104 3.52 -12.78 2.25
#